data_AF-A0A4Q6IGE0-F1
#
_entry.id   AF-A0A4Q6IGE0-F1
#
_cell.length_a   1.000
_cell.length_b   1.000
_cell.length_c   1.000
_cell.angle_alpha   90.00
_cell.angle_beta   90.00
_cell.angle_gamma   90.00
#
_symmetry.space_group_name_H-M   'P 1'
#
loop_
_entity.id
_entity.type
_entity.pdbx_description
1 polymer ?
#
loop_
_entity_poly.entity_id
_entity_poly.type
_entity_poly.pdbx_seq_one_letter_code
_entity_poly.pdbx_strand_id
1 'polypeptide(L)'
;MINYMEHMARWLRRVVTASGRHRADRRPVVRFPSHSPYERPALPRPIPAPTVRHWYALIDGTGTALVRPYLTAHEREEKARIQRLRRDILWCATYGVDLDARDIHACLGAAS
;
A
#
# COMPACT_ATOMS: atom_id res chain seq x y z
N MET A 1 -13.72 27.28 32.45
CA MET A 1 -14.35 26.40 31.42
C MET A 1 -13.83 26.69 30.01
N ILE A 2 -13.59 27.95 29.65
CA ILE A 2 -13.11 28.39 28.32
C ILE A 2 -11.72 27.81 27.95
N ASN A 3 -10.80 27.67 28.92
CA ASN A 3 -9.45 27.12 28.69
C ASN A 3 -9.42 25.64 28.22
N TYR A 4 -10.42 24.83 28.59
CA TYR A 4 -10.44 23.41 28.22
C TYR A 4 -10.74 23.21 26.73
N MET A 5 -11.63 24.05 26.18
CA MET A 5 -12.01 24.01 24.77
C MET A 5 -10.85 24.42 23.85
N GLU A 6 -10.05 25.40 24.25
CA GLU A 6 -8.86 25.80 23.48
C GLU A 6 -7.77 24.73 23.49
N HIS A 7 -7.57 24.06 24.63
CA HIS A 7 -6.63 22.94 24.72
C HIS A 7 -7.08 21.77 23.85
N MET A 8 -8.37 21.46 23.84
CA MET A 8 -8.92 20.40 23.01
C MET A 8 -8.85 20.74 21.52
N ALA A 9 -9.15 21.99 21.13
CA ALA A 9 -9.00 22.46 19.76
C ALA A 9 -7.55 22.45 19.27
N ARG A 10 -6.59 22.80 20.15
CA ARG A 10 -5.15 22.76 19.86
C ARG A 10 -4.62 21.34 19.72
N TRP A 11 -5.11 20.42 20.55
CA TRP A 11 -4.78 19.00 20.47
C TRP A 11 -5.34 18.37 19.19
N LEU A 12 -6.62 18.61 18.87
CA LEU A 12 -7.27 18.14 17.65
C LEU A 12 -6.55 18.63 16.38
N ARG A 13 -6.16 19.91 16.34
CA ARG A 13 -5.45 20.49 15.18
C ARG A 13 -4.12 19.78 14.91
N ARG A 14 -3.44 19.29 15.95
CA ARG A 14 -2.16 18.58 15.85
C ARG A 14 -2.31 17.13 15.37
N VAL A 15 -3.47 16.51 15.61
CA VAL A 15 -3.82 15.16 15.11
C VAL A 15 -4.30 15.22 13.66
N VAL A 16 -5.08 16.24 13.30
CA VAL A 16 -5.62 16.42 11.94
C VAL A 16 -4.55 16.90 10.96
N THR A 17 -3.57 17.70 11.40
CA THR A 17 -2.40 18.02 10.58
C THR A 17 -1.30 16.97 10.71
N ALA A 18 -1.64 15.68 10.67
CA ALA A 18 -0.74 14.73 10.08
C ALA A 18 -0.73 15.02 8.58
N SER A 19 0.03 16.06 8.19
CA SER A 19 0.37 16.32 6.80
C SER A 19 1.16 15.11 6.32
N GLY A 20 0.42 14.10 5.86
CA GLY A 20 0.93 13.07 5.00
C GLY A 20 1.47 13.80 3.79
N ARG A 21 2.76 14.17 3.84
CA ARG A 21 3.60 14.28 2.65
C ARG A 21 3.69 12.86 2.11
N HIS A 22 2.56 12.39 1.58
CA HIS A 22 2.50 11.34 0.61
C HIS A 22 3.52 11.78 -0.42
N ARG A 23 4.63 11.05 -0.43
CA ARG A 23 5.64 11.15 -1.45
C ARG A 23 4.87 11.35 -2.74
N ALA A 24 5.07 12.49 -3.39
CA ALA A 24 4.94 12.57 -4.81
C ALA A 24 5.99 11.60 -5.36
N ASP A 25 5.72 10.30 -5.21
CA ASP A 25 6.33 9.24 -5.96
C ASP A 25 5.77 9.45 -7.34
N ARG A 26 6.43 10.39 -8.02
CA ARG A 26 6.77 10.29 -9.42
C ARG A 26 7.36 8.89 -9.57
N ARG A 27 6.49 7.89 -9.69
CA ARG A 27 6.87 6.53 -10.06
C ARG A 27 7.73 6.74 -11.31
N PRO A 28 9.02 6.38 -11.31
CA PRO A 28 9.63 6.13 -12.59
C PRO A 28 8.75 5.04 -13.19
N VAL A 29 8.03 5.38 -14.26
CA VAL A 29 7.45 4.37 -15.12
C VAL A 29 8.67 3.62 -15.64
N VAL A 30 9.02 2.54 -14.96
CA VAL A 30 9.88 1.51 -15.52
C VAL A 30 9.02 0.94 -16.63
N ARG A 31 9.14 1.54 -17.81
CA ARG A 31 8.76 0.88 -19.05
C ARG A 31 9.65 -0.34 -19.08
N PHE A 32 9.12 -1.48 -18.67
CA PHE A 32 9.66 -2.73 -19.14
C PHE A 32 9.73 -2.57 -20.65
N PRO A 33 10.90 -2.77 -21.29
CA PRO A 33 10.94 -2.80 -22.73
C PRO A 33 9.94 -3.86 -23.14
N SER A 34 8.84 -3.42 -23.75
CA SER A 34 7.96 -4.30 -24.50
C SER A 34 8.90 -5.08 -25.40
N HIS A 35 8.95 -6.40 -25.22
CA HIS A 35 9.76 -7.27 -26.04
C HIS A 35 9.31 -7.06 -27.48
N SER A 36 10.01 -6.16 -28.16
CA SER A 36 9.91 -5.97 -29.58
C SER A 36 10.20 -7.33 -30.21
N PRO A 37 9.38 -7.83 -31.15
CA PRO A 37 9.67 -9.06 -31.88
C PRO A 37 10.87 -8.92 -32.82
N TYR A 38 11.68 -7.85 -32.71
CA TYR A 38 12.98 -7.80 -33.35
C TYR A 38 13.80 -9.00 -32.86
N GLU A 39 13.85 -10.02 -33.71
CA GLU A 39 14.78 -11.14 -33.66
C GLU A 39 16.18 -10.57 -33.48
N ARG A 40 16.59 -10.49 -32.22
CA ARG A 40 17.99 -10.26 -31.88
C ARG A 40 18.72 -11.49 -32.44
N PRO A 41 19.75 -11.32 -33.30
CA PRO A 41 20.51 -12.46 -33.80
C PRO A 41 20.90 -13.33 -32.61
N ALA A 42 20.56 -14.62 -32.66
CA ALA A 42 20.89 -15.55 -31.61
C ALA A 42 22.41 -15.64 -31.52
N LEU A 43 23.02 -14.80 -30.69
CA LEU A 43 24.42 -14.95 -30.32
C LEU A 43 24.57 -16.37 -29.76
N PRO A 44 25.59 -17.12 -30.18
CA PRO A 44 25.82 -18.46 -29.66
C PRO A 44 25.94 -18.36 -28.14
N ARG A 45 24.97 -18.97 -27.44
CA ARG A 45 25.00 -19.01 -25.97
C ARG A 45 26.23 -19.81 -25.59
N PRO A 46 27.15 -19.28 -24.77
CA PRO A 46 28.30 -20.05 -24.31
C PRO A 46 27.79 -21.28 -23.56
N ILE A 47 28.21 -22.46 -24.00
CA ILE A 47 27.88 -23.71 -23.32
C ILE A 47 28.58 -23.66 -21.97
N PRO A 48 27.84 -23.70 -20.84
CA PRO A 48 28.46 -23.68 -19.52
C PRO A 48 29.39 -24.88 -19.38
N ALA A 49 30.57 -24.65 -18.79
CA ALA A 49 31.52 -25.73 -18.50
C ALA A 49 30.84 -26.82 -17.64
N PRO A 50 31.21 -28.11 -17.79
CA PRO A 50 30.56 -29.21 -17.08
C PRO A 50 30.45 -29.01 -15.57
N THR A 51 31.43 -28.33 -14.97
CA THR A 51 31.50 -28.00 -13.54
C THR A 51 30.43 -27.00 -13.07
N VAL A 52 29.97 -26.09 -13.93
CA VAL A 52 29.00 -25.03 -13.55
C VAL A 52 27.59 -25.29 -14.08
N ARG A 53 27.39 -26.32 -14.92
CA ARG A 53 26.08 -26.64 -15.51
C ARG A 53 24.98 -26.81 -14.48
N HIS A 54 25.30 -27.35 -13.31
CA HIS A 54 24.32 -27.59 -12.26
C HIS A 54 23.80 -26.31 -11.58
N TRP A 55 24.54 -25.19 -11.66
CA TRP A 55 24.08 -23.87 -11.17
C TRP A 55 23.08 -23.21 -12.12
N TYR A 56 23.13 -23.59 -13.40
CA TYR A 56 22.20 -23.13 -14.43
C TYR A 56 21.05 -24.11 -14.65
N ALA A 57 20.97 -25.19 -13.86
CA ALA A 57 19.82 -26.07 -13.87
C ALA A 57 18.57 -25.25 -13.53
N LEU A 58 17.56 -25.33 -14.39
CA LEU A 58 16.32 -24.59 -14.21
C LEU A 58 15.68 -25.08 -12.91
N ILE A 59 15.56 -24.20 -11.93
CA ILE A 59 14.87 -24.52 -10.68
C ILE A 59 13.40 -24.73 -11.02
N ASP A 60 12.90 -25.93 -10.75
CA ASP A 60 11.48 -26.24 -10.91
C ASP A 60 10.67 -25.50 -9.85
N GLY A 61 10.09 -24.37 -10.25
CA GLY A 61 9.24 -23.55 -9.41
C GLY A 61 7.90 -24.20 -9.04
N THR A 62 7.55 -25.37 -9.62
CA THR A 62 6.27 -26.05 -9.32
C THR A 62 6.29 -26.76 -7.98
N GLY A 63 7.45 -27.24 -7.53
CA GLY A 63 7.63 -27.93 -6.23
C GLY A 63 7.95 -27.01 -5.05
N THR A 64 8.13 -25.70 -5.29
CA THR A 64 8.52 -24.74 -4.26
C THR A 64 7.47 -23.63 -4.13
N ALA A 65 6.79 -23.58 -2.97
CA ALA A 65 5.90 -22.47 -2.69
C ALA A 65 6.73 -21.17 -2.63
N LEU A 66 6.45 -20.25 -3.55
CA LEU A 66 7.02 -18.90 -3.56
C LEU A 66 6.49 -18.09 -2.37
N VAL A 67 6.91 -18.45 -1.16
CA VAL A 67 6.64 -17.68 0.05
C VAL A 67 7.58 -16.48 0.01
N ARG A 68 7.01 -15.27 -0.04
CA ARG A 68 7.75 -14.02 0.11
C ARG A 68 7.67 -13.61 1.58
N PRO A 69 8.68 -13.92 2.42
CA PRO A 69 8.54 -13.78 3.89
C PRO A 69 8.21 -12.35 4.33
N TYR A 70 8.69 -11.37 3.57
CA TYR A 70 8.44 -9.95 3.81
C TYR A 70 7.06 -9.47 3.34
N LEU A 71 6.45 -10.17 2.38
CA LEU A 71 5.09 -9.88 1.93
C LEU A 71 4.07 -10.32 2.98
N THR A 72 4.31 -11.47 3.61
CA THR A 72 3.42 -12.01 4.65
C THR A 72 3.35 -11.12 5.89
N ALA A 73 4.47 -10.49 6.29
CA ALA A 73 4.48 -9.51 7.37
C ALA A 73 3.64 -8.27 7.00
N HIS A 74 3.86 -7.73 5.80
CA HIS A 74 3.11 -6.57 5.29
C HIS A 74 1.61 -6.85 5.17
N GLU A 75 1.21 -8.04 4.71
CA GLU A 75 -0.20 -8.44 4.63
C GLU A 75 -0.87 -8.52 6.02
N ARG A 76 -0.14 -8.93 7.06
CA ARG A 76 -0.65 -8.96 8.44
C ARG A 76 -0.85 -7.56 8.99
N GLU A 77 0.11 -6.68 8.77
CA GLU A 77 0.02 -5.27 9.18
C GLU A 77 -1.14 -4.55 8.50
N GLU A 78 -1.33 -4.75 7.20
CA GLU A 78 -2.43 -4.13 6.46
C GLU A 78 -3.79 -4.65 6.93
N LYS A 79 -3.91 -5.96 7.21
CA LYS A 79 -5.12 -6.54 7.82
C LYS A 79 -5.42 -5.92 9.18
N ALA A 80 -4.41 -5.79 10.05
CA ALA A 80 -4.58 -5.16 11.36
C ALA A 80 -4.99 -3.69 11.24
N ARG A 81 -4.43 -2.97 10.28
CA ARG A 81 -4.79 -1.57 9.99
C ARG A 81 -6.25 -1.45 9.54
N ILE A 82 -6.70 -2.29 8.61
CA ILE A 82 -8.09 -2.30 8.14
C ILE A 82 -9.05 -2.64 9.29
N GLN A 83 -8.69 -3.60 10.15
CA GLN A 83 -9.51 -3.95 11.32
C GLN A 83 -9.65 -2.77 12.30
N ARG A 84 -8.57 -2.04 12.58
CA ARG A 84 -8.61 -0.84 13.42
C ARG A 84 -9.52 0.22 12.81
N LEU A 85 -9.35 0.52 11.51
CA LEU A 85 -10.18 1.48 10.80
C LEU A 85 -11.66 1.12 10.89
N ARG A 86 -12.03 -0.15 10.66
CA ARG A 86 -13.42 -0.61 10.78
C ARG A 86 -13.99 -0.41 12.18
N ARG A 87 -13.19 -0.69 13.21
CA ARG A 87 -13.60 -0.50 14.60
C ARG A 87 -13.83 0.98 14.91
N ASP A 88 -12.94 1.83 14.44
CA ASP A 88 -13.01 3.27 14.68
C ASP A 88 -14.21 3.88 13.93
N ILE A 89 -14.47 3.45 12.68
CA ILE A 89 -15.68 3.83 11.92
C ILE A 89 -16.94 3.44 12.70
N LEU A 90 -17.02 2.19 13.18
CA LEU A 90 -18.18 1.72 13.94
C LEU A 90 -18.39 2.52 15.22
N TRP A 91 -17.30 2.84 15.92
CA TRP A 91 -17.34 3.65 17.13
C TRP A 91 -17.88 5.05 16.83
N CYS A 92 -17.35 5.71 15.80
CA CYS A 92 -17.81 7.04 15.39
C CYS A 92 -19.28 7.04 14.96
N ALA A 93 -19.72 6.02 14.21
CA ALA A 93 -21.12 5.88 13.78
C ALA A 93 -22.09 5.80 14.97
N THR A 94 -21.66 5.23 16.11
CA THR A 94 -22.45 5.20 17.35
C THR A 94 -22.75 6.60 17.89
N TYR A 95 -21.85 7.56 17.63
CA TYR A 95 -22.03 8.97 17.99
C TYR A 95 -22.62 9.81 16.83
N GLY A 96 -23.04 9.17 15.73
CA GLY A 96 -23.56 9.84 14.54
C GLY A 96 -22.49 10.52 13.68
N VAL A 97 -21.20 10.28 13.97
CA VAL A 97 -20.06 10.80 13.20
C VAL A 97 -19.68 9.74 12.16
N ASP A 98 -19.82 10.07 10.89
CA ASP A 98 -19.29 9.21 9.82
C ASP A 98 -17.84 9.61 9.50
N LEU A 99 -16.92 8.64 9.56
CA LEU A 99 -15.52 8.83 9.17
C LEU A 99 -15.30 8.47 7.70
N ASP A 100 -16.32 7.97 6.99
CA ASP A 100 -16.23 7.85 5.54
C ASP A 100 -16.08 9.25 4.93
N ALA A 101 -15.27 9.38 3.87
CA ALA A 101 -15.08 10.65 3.18
C ALA A 101 -16.35 11.13 2.44
N ARG A 102 -17.44 10.35 2.53
CA ARG A 102 -18.77 10.71 2.06
C ARG A 102 -19.45 11.51 3.15
N ASP A 103 -19.40 12.83 3.01
CA ASP A 103 -20.12 13.74 3.88
C ASP A 103 -21.64 13.58 3.67
N ILE A 104 -22.26 12.69 4.45
CA ILE A 104 -23.70 12.48 4.48
C ILE A 104 -24.47 13.61 5.18
N HIS A 105 -23.77 14.49 5.92
CA HIS A 105 -24.34 15.62 6.65
C HIS A 105 -24.20 16.96 5.93
N ALA A 106 -23.36 17.06 4.89
CA ALA A 106 -23.26 18.24 4.01
C ALA A 106 -24.63 18.69 3.47
N CYS A 107 -25.55 17.76 3.23
CA CYS A 107 -26.89 18.09 2.75
C CYS A 107 -27.81 18.69 3.82
N LEU A 108 -27.54 18.50 5.12
CA LEU A 108 -28.42 18.99 6.19
C LEU A 108 -28.21 20.48 6.49
N GLY A 109 -27.06 21.05 6.12
CA GLY A 109 -26.72 22.46 6.33
C GLY A 109 -27.19 23.44 5.23
N ALA A 110 -27.71 22.94 4.12
CA ALA A 110 -28.14 23.76 2.98
C ALA A 110 -29.63 24.19 3.04
N ALA A 111 -30.34 23.86 4.12
CA ALA A 111 -31.78 24.08 4.28
C ALA A 111 -32.14 25.00 5.46
N SER A 112 -31.22 25.83 5.96
CA SER A 112 -31.50 26.83 6.99
C SER A 112 -31.12 28.24 6.59
#